data_AF-A0A3D3P5B8-F1
#
_entry.id   AF-A0A3D3P5B8-F1
#
_cell.length_a   1.000
_cell.length_b   1.000
_cell.length_c   1.000
_cell.angle_alpha   90.00
_cell.angle_beta   90.00
_cell.angle_gamma   90.00
#
_symmetry.space_group_name_H-M   'P 1'
#
loop_
_entity.id
_entity.type
_entity.pdbx_description
1 polymer ?
#
loop_
_entity_poly.entity_id
_entity_poly.type
_entity_poly.pdbx_seq_one_letter_code
_entity_poly.pdbx_strand_id
1 'polypeptide(L)'
;MNRHEFENKNGSDWNKFELQLENSKGKKGTSDNHKLPSRFRKICYDLSLAQYRMFGQQICDRLNGLAIVGYRQIHRKRGAFGEGFLHFFLGTFPAAFRREWKLFMVVSFVFLGPFFAMWWSADKEIEWVQALLGAEAMSDIEGMYGKDANSVEYLRQEHGSNFMMFAHYINNNVGIDFRIFAGGIFFGIGTLFFLIYNGLYLGAVVGYVEYAGSPELLWKFVAGHSSFEILGMLVVGMAGLKIGFALLAPGQLTRGEALTRAGRGGLPLLIGGACMTSLAAV
;
A
#
# COMPACT_ATOMS: atom_id res chain seq x y z
N MET A 1 37.04 -3.38 -45.76
CA MET A 1 36.38 -4.37 -44.91
C MET A 1 35.00 -4.66 -45.47
N ASN A 2 34.85 -5.85 -46.04
CA ASN A 2 33.59 -6.35 -46.59
C ASN A 2 32.69 -6.93 -45.47
N ARG A 3 31.46 -7.32 -45.82
CA ARG A 3 30.47 -7.88 -44.87
C ARG A 3 31.01 -9.12 -44.12
N HIS A 4 31.60 -10.07 -44.85
CA HIS A 4 32.09 -11.33 -44.28
C HIS A 4 33.28 -11.14 -43.32
N GLU A 5 34.18 -10.20 -43.63
CA GLU A 5 35.29 -9.80 -42.75
C GLU A 5 34.78 -9.14 -41.47
N PHE A 6 33.72 -8.32 -41.56
CA PHE A 6 33.10 -7.69 -40.41
C PHE A 6 32.44 -8.73 -39.48
N GLU A 7 31.66 -9.65 -40.05
CA GLU A 7 31.04 -10.75 -39.30
C GLU A 7 32.08 -11.69 -38.67
N ASN A 8 33.14 -12.08 -39.40
CA ASN A 8 34.19 -12.94 -38.87
C ASN A 8 34.98 -12.27 -37.74
N LYS A 9 35.27 -10.97 -37.87
CA LYS A 9 36.03 -10.22 -36.86
C LYS A 9 35.24 -10.01 -35.56
N ASN A 10 33.95 -9.69 -35.66
CA ASN A 10 33.15 -9.28 -34.51
C ASN A 10 32.21 -10.38 -33.98
N GLY A 11 31.91 -11.41 -34.77
CA GLY A 11 30.94 -12.45 -34.44
C GLY A 11 31.26 -13.22 -33.14
N SER A 12 32.54 -13.46 -32.85
CA SER A 12 32.96 -14.10 -31.58
C SER A 12 32.55 -13.26 -30.37
N ASP A 13 32.63 -11.92 -30.47
CA ASP A 13 32.28 -11.02 -29.37
C ASP A 13 30.77 -10.86 -29.23
N TRP A 14 30.02 -10.91 -30.35
CA TRP A 14 28.56 -10.94 -30.33
C TRP A 14 28.04 -12.19 -29.62
N ASN A 15 28.60 -13.37 -29.94
CA ASN A 15 28.25 -14.64 -29.29
C ASN A 15 28.58 -14.63 -27.79
N LYS A 16 29.73 -14.06 -27.39
CA LYS A 16 30.11 -13.93 -25.97
C LYS A 16 29.15 -13.01 -25.20
N PHE A 17 28.68 -11.94 -25.83
CA PHE A 17 27.70 -11.04 -25.23
C PHE A 17 26.33 -11.71 -25.10
N GLU A 18 25.90 -12.43 -26.14
CA GLU A 18 24.66 -13.22 -26.17
C GLU A 18 24.64 -14.27 -25.05
N LEU A 19 25.69 -15.10 -24.95
CA LEU A 19 25.84 -16.08 -23.86
C LEU A 19 25.86 -15.43 -22.47
N GLN A 20 26.48 -14.26 -22.34
CA GLN A 20 26.49 -13.52 -21.07
C GLN A 20 25.09 -13.02 -20.70
N LEU A 21 24.28 -12.60 -21.67
CA LEU A 21 22.90 -12.18 -21.46
C LEU A 21 21.99 -13.38 -21.11
N GLU A 22 22.19 -14.54 -21.73
CA GLU A 22 21.46 -15.78 -21.42
C GLU A 22 21.77 -16.29 -20.01
N ASN A 23 23.05 -16.37 -19.64
CA ASN A 23 23.47 -16.78 -18.30
C ASN A 23 22.97 -15.82 -17.21
N SER A 24 22.78 -14.55 -17.54
CA SER A 24 22.24 -13.54 -16.62
C SER A 24 20.74 -13.69 -16.32
N LYS A 25 20.00 -14.47 -17.13
CA LYS A 25 18.58 -14.81 -16.91
C LYS A 25 18.40 -15.87 -15.82
N GLY A 26 19.41 -16.68 -15.52
CA GLY A 26 19.37 -17.74 -14.49
C GLY A 26 19.47 -17.23 -13.03
N LYS A 27 18.82 -17.95 -12.10
CA LYS A 27 18.85 -17.70 -10.64
C LYS A 27 20.22 -18.07 -10.04
N LYS A 28 21.24 -17.24 -10.30
CA LYS A 28 22.53 -17.03 -9.59
C LYS A 28 23.56 -16.56 -10.62
N GLY A 29 23.45 -15.32 -11.07
CA GLY A 29 24.42 -14.71 -11.99
C GLY A 29 25.62 -14.16 -11.22
N THR A 30 26.58 -15.00 -10.87
CA THR A 30 27.92 -14.62 -10.40
C THR A 30 28.92 -14.50 -11.57
N SER A 31 28.49 -14.00 -12.73
CA SER A 31 29.39 -13.78 -13.87
C SER A 31 29.78 -12.31 -14.00
N ASP A 32 31.02 -12.11 -14.40
CA ASP A 32 31.80 -10.87 -14.66
C ASP A 32 30.98 -9.68 -15.20
N ASN A 33 30.16 -9.07 -14.33
CA ASN A 33 29.23 -7.97 -14.66
C ASN A 33 29.97 -6.66 -14.98
N HIS A 34 31.26 -6.56 -14.62
CA HIS A 34 32.10 -5.40 -14.88
C HIS A 34 32.36 -5.16 -16.39
N LYS A 35 32.33 -6.22 -17.21
CA LYS A 35 32.55 -6.12 -18.67
C LYS A 35 31.26 -5.97 -19.48
N LEU A 36 30.09 -5.99 -18.83
CA LEU A 36 28.80 -5.88 -19.52
C LEU A 36 28.61 -4.50 -20.20
N PRO A 37 28.92 -3.35 -19.55
CA PRO A 37 28.77 -2.04 -20.18
C PRO A 37 29.73 -1.82 -21.36
N SER A 38 30.97 -2.32 -21.28
CA SER A 38 31.95 -2.17 -22.36
C SER A 38 31.57 -3.00 -23.60
N ARG A 39 31.09 -4.23 -23.40
CA ARG A 39 30.56 -5.07 -24.49
C ARG A 39 29.30 -4.48 -25.11
N PHE A 40 28.39 -3.93 -24.31
CA PHE A 40 27.20 -3.23 -24.81
C PHE A 40 27.56 -2.03 -25.70
N ARG A 41 28.50 -1.17 -25.27
CA ARG A 41 28.98 -0.05 -26.12
C ARG A 41 29.54 -0.54 -27.45
N LYS A 42 30.27 -1.66 -27.45
CA LYS A 42 30.79 -2.28 -28.67
C LYS A 42 29.67 -2.74 -29.60
N ILE A 43 28.60 -3.35 -29.09
CA ILE A 43 27.42 -3.73 -29.88
C ILE A 43 26.73 -2.50 -30.48
N CYS A 44 26.56 -1.42 -29.73
CA CYS A 44 26.00 -0.16 -30.27
C CYS A 44 26.88 0.44 -31.37
N TYR A 45 28.21 0.39 -31.20
CA TYR A 45 29.16 0.82 -32.21
C TYR A 45 29.06 -0.03 -33.48
N ASP A 46 29.09 -1.36 -33.34
CA ASP A 46 28.97 -2.29 -34.46
C ASP A 46 27.63 -2.14 -35.20
N LEU A 47 26.53 -1.89 -34.48
CA LEU A 47 25.22 -1.61 -35.05
C LEU A 47 25.25 -0.32 -35.90
N SER A 48 25.80 0.77 -35.35
CA SER A 48 25.90 2.04 -36.07
C SER A 48 26.78 1.92 -37.33
N LEU A 49 27.86 1.14 -37.26
CA LEU A 49 28.75 0.89 -38.37
C LEU A 49 28.11 0.01 -39.45
N ALA A 50 27.34 -1.01 -39.05
CA ALA A 50 26.60 -1.88 -39.96
C ALA A 50 25.48 -1.13 -40.70
N GLN A 51 24.78 -0.22 -40.01
CA GLN A 51 23.78 0.66 -40.61
C GLN A 51 24.41 1.66 -41.59
N TYR A 52 25.49 2.34 -41.18
CA TYR A 52 26.18 3.31 -42.03
C TYR A 52 26.74 2.68 -43.31
N ARG A 53 27.26 1.44 -43.23
CA ARG A 53 27.82 0.71 -44.38
C ARG A 53 26.79 -0.13 -45.15
N MET A 54 25.52 -0.11 -44.74
CA MET A 54 24.43 -0.85 -45.37
C MET A 54 24.73 -2.35 -45.56
N PHE A 55 25.33 -3.01 -44.54
CA PHE A 55 25.76 -4.41 -44.63
C PHE A 55 24.61 -5.46 -44.67
N GLY A 56 23.36 -5.01 -44.73
CA GLY A 56 22.17 -5.84 -44.89
C GLY A 56 21.32 -5.94 -43.61
N GLN A 57 20.02 -6.20 -43.82
CA GLN A 57 18.99 -6.20 -42.77
C GLN A 57 19.29 -7.20 -41.64
N GLN A 58 19.72 -8.43 -42.00
CA GLN A 58 19.93 -9.54 -41.06
C GLN A 58 20.94 -9.22 -39.95
N ILE A 59 22.06 -8.58 -40.27
CA ILE A 59 23.08 -8.22 -39.28
C ILE A 59 22.55 -7.09 -38.38
N CYS A 60 21.90 -6.09 -38.99
CA CYS A 60 21.34 -4.96 -38.27
C CYS A 60 20.29 -5.43 -37.26
N ASP A 61 19.39 -6.33 -37.66
CA ASP A 61 18.35 -6.88 -36.79
C ASP A 61 18.95 -7.68 -35.62
N ARG A 62 19.97 -8.51 -35.90
CA ARG A 62 20.68 -9.27 -34.85
C ARG A 62 21.33 -8.33 -33.82
N LEU A 63 22.08 -7.35 -34.28
CA LEU A 63 22.78 -6.39 -33.41
C LEU A 63 21.80 -5.51 -32.63
N ASN A 64 20.70 -5.10 -33.26
CA ASN A 64 19.63 -4.36 -32.62
C ASN A 64 18.94 -5.19 -31.52
N GLY A 65 18.66 -6.48 -31.78
CA GLY A 65 18.15 -7.41 -30.77
C GLY A 65 19.07 -7.54 -29.56
N LEU A 66 20.37 -7.72 -29.78
CA LEU A 66 21.37 -7.76 -28.70
C LEU A 66 21.44 -6.43 -27.92
N ALA A 67 21.35 -5.29 -28.60
CA ALA A 67 21.34 -3.97 -27.97
C ALA A 67 20.11 -3.79 -27.06
N ILE A 68 18.91 -4.18 -27.51
CA ILE A 68 17.67 -4.06 -26.73
C ILE A 68 17.75 -4.91 -25.45
N VAL A 69 18.19 -6.17 -25.57
CA VAL A 69 18.31 -7.07 -24.41
C VAL A 69 19.41 -6.59 -23.46
N GLY A 70 20.54 -6.14 -23.99
CA GLY A 70 21.65 -5.57 -23.23
C GLY A 70 21.25 -4.31 -22.45
N TYR A 71 20.53 -3.39 -23.09
CA TYR A 71 20.01 -2.18 -22.46
C TYR A 71 19.11 -2.51 -21.26
N ARG A 72 18.17 -3.45 -21.44
CA ARG A 72 17.25 -3.90 -20.39
C ARG A 72 18.01 -4.52 -19.22
N GLN A 73 19.07 -5.27 -19.48
CA GLN A 73 19.85 -5.93 -18.43
C GLN A 73 20.74 -4.94 -17.65
N ILE A 74 21.36 -3.96 -18.33
CA ILE A 74 22.16 -2.91 -17.70
C ILE A 74 21.28 -2.00 -16.82
N HIS A 75 20.07 -1.68 -17.28
CA HIS A 75 19.12 -0.83 -16.56
C HIS A 75 18.17 -1.61 -15.65
N ARG A 76 18.39 -2.92 -15.48
CA ARG A 76 17.59 -3.75 -14.57
C ARG A 76 17.94 -3.37 -13.13
N LYS A 77 17.08 -2.58 -12.49
CA LYS A 77 17.14 -2.28 -11.05
C LYS A 77 16.86 -3.54 -10.21
N ARG A 78 17.84 -4.46 -10.11
CA ARG A 78 17.83 -5.53 -9.10
C ARG A 78 17.98 -4.86 -7.73
N GLY A 79 16.93 -4.88 -6.89
CA GLY A 79 16.98 -4.42 -5.49
C GLY A 79 16.10 -3.21 -5.13
N ALA A 80 15.67 -2.41 -6.11
CA ALA A 80 15.03 -1.12 -5.82
C ALA A 80 13.68 -1.21 -5.08
N PHE A 81 12.92 -2.30 -5.23
CA PHE A 81 11.64 -2.44 -4.55
C PHE A 81 11.82 -2.76 -3.05
N GLY A 82 12.71 -3.70 -2.71
CA GLY A 82 12.95 -4.09 -1.32
C GLY A 82 13.67 -2.99 -0.51
N GLU A 83 14.72 -2.40 -1.09
CA GLU A 83 15.43 -1.28 -0.46
C GLU A 83 14.53 -0.05 -0.32
N GLY A 84 13.71 0.25 -1.34
CA GLY A 84 12.75 1.35 -1.29
C GLY A 84 11.65 1.14 -0.25
N PHE A 85 11.14 -0.09 -0.13
CA PHE A 85 10.15 -0.47 0.88
C PHE A 85 10.72 -0.35 2.29
N LEU A 86 11.90 -0.92 2.57
CA LEU A 86 12.58 -0.79 3.86
C LEU A 86 12.87 0.68 4.21
N HIS A 87 13.39 1.46 3.26
CA HIS A 87 13.64 2.88 3.46
C HIS A 87 12.35 3.66 3.74
N PHE A 88 11.24 3.29 3.09
CA PHE A 88 9.95 3.91 3.36
C PHE A 88 9.48 3.65 4.80
N PHE A 89 9.45 2.39 5.24
CA PHE A 89 8.95 2.01 6.57
C PHE A 89 9.88 2.42 7.71
N LEU A 90 11.19 2.45 7.49
CA LEU A 90 12.17 2.82 8.53
C LEU A 90 12.49 4.32 8.55
N GLY A 91 12.34 5.01 7.42
CA GLY A 91 12.71 6.42 7.28
C GLY A 91 11.51 7.32 6.99
N THR A 92 10.95 7.20 5.80
CA THR A 92 9.99 8.16 5.25
C THR A 92 8.69 8.23 6.05
N PHE A 93 8.08 7.08 6.35
CA PHE A 93 6.80 7.01 7.06
C PHE A 93 6.92 7.48 8.53
N PRO A 94 7.85 6.96 9.35
CA PRO A 94 8.02 7.44 10.72
C PRO A 94 8.37 8.93 10.80
N ALA A 95 9.17 9.44 9.86
CA ALA A 95 9.48 10.87 9.80
C ALA A 95 8.25 11.71 9.47
N ALA A 96 7.41 11.27 8.53
CA ALA A 96 6.15 11.93 8.21
C ALA A 96 5.18 11.91 9.41
N PHE A 97 5.05 10.78 10.09
CA PHE A 97 4.21 10.66 11.28
C PHE A 97 4.67 11.62 12.39
N ARG A 98 5.96 11.60 12.74
CA ARG A 98 6.53 12.49 13.77
C ARG A 98 6.38 13.96 13.43
N ARG A 99 6.44 14.33 12.15
CA ARG A 99 6.23 15.73 11.73
C ARG A 99 4.80 16.20 12.01
N GLU A 100 3.82 15.30 11.88
CA GLU A 100 2.39 15.60 11.97
C GLU A 100 1.73 15.06 13.25
N TRP A 101 2.50 14.69 14.28
CA TRP A 101 2.02 13.99 15.48
C TRP A 101 0.85 14.70 16.19
N LYS A 102 0.74 16.02 16.07
CA LYS A 102 -0.40 16.79 16.62
C LYS A 102 -1.72 16.41 15.94
N LEU A 103 -1.70 16.16 14.64
CA LEU A 103 -2.87 15.64 13.93
C LEU A 103 -3.25 14.25 14.44
N PHE A 104 -2.27 13.42 14.83
CA PHE A 104 -2.54 12.12 15.43
C PHE A 104 -3.34 12.24 16.73
N MET A 105 -2.99 13.20 17.60
CA MET A 105 -3.77 13.46 18.81
C MET A 105 -5.21 13.89 18.50
N VAL A 106 -5.39 14.76 17.51
CA VAL A 106 -6.72 15.24 17.10
C VAL A 106 -7.57 14.09 16.58
N VAL A 107 -7.08 13.30 15.62
CA VAL A 107 -7.84 12.16 15.09
C VAL A 107 -8.11 11.11 16.15
N SER A 108 -7.15 10.87 17.05
CA SER A 108 -7.34 9.94 18.16
C SER A 108 -8.44 10.40 19.09
N PHE A 109 -8.49 11.69 19.46
CA PHE A 109 -9.56 12.22 20.29
C PHE A 109 -10.92 12.19 19.59
N VAL A 110 -10.95 12.56 18.30
CA VAL A 110 -12.17 12.55 17.47
C VAL A 110 -12.73 11.15 17.30
N PHE A 111 -11.89 10.12 17.32
CA PHE A 111 -12.31 8.72 17.26
C PHE A 111 -12.65 8.15 18.65
N LEU A 112 -11.75 8.31 19.62
CA LEU A 112 -11.88 7.71 20.96
C LEU A 112 -13.00 8.35 21.79
N GLY A 113 -13.26 9.65 21.63
CA GLY A 113 -14.33 10.34 22.34
C GLY A 113 -15.70 9.69 22.07
N PRO A 114 -16.15 9.63 20.80
CA PRO A 114 -17.37 8.95 20.43
C PRO A 114 -17.36 7.45 20.73
N PHE A 115 -16.21 6.77 20.57
CA PHE A 115 -16.05 5.36 20.94
C PHE A 115 -16.38 5.10 22.41
N PHE A 116 -15.72 5.80 23.34
CA PHE A 116 -15.96 5.62 24.77
C PHE A 116 -17.35 6.11 25.18
N ALA A 117 -17.86 7.16 24.54
CA ALA A 117 -19.22 7.63 24.79
C ALA A 117 -20.28 6.57 24.44
N MET A 118 -20.12 5.91 23.29
CA MET A 118 -21.06 4.85 22.86
C MET A 118 -20.83 3.53 23.59
N TRP A 119 -19.60 3.19 23.96
CA TRP A 119 -19.35 2.03 24.80
C TRP A 119 -20.01 2.22 26.18
N TRP A 120 -19.79 3.36 26.83
CA TRP A 120 -20.39 3.64 28.15
C TRP A 120 -21.92 3.77 28.08
N SER A 121 -22.50 4.21 26.96
CA SER A 121 -23.97 4.26 26.85
C SER A 121 -24.61 2.87 26.98
N ALA A 122 -23.90 1.78 26.64
CA ALA A 122 -24.40 0.41 26.77
C ALA A 122 -24.82 0.05 28.21
N ASP A 123 -24.06 0.50 29.21
CA ASP A 123 -24.36 0.26 30.63
C ASP A 123 -25.55 1.08 31.14
N LYS A 124 -25.91 2.16 30.45
CA LYS A 124 -26.97 3.09 30.86
C LYS A 124 -28.27 2.83 30.11
N GLU A 125 -28.18 2.83 28.79
CA GLU A 125 -29.29 2.75 27.85
C GLU A 125 -28.80 2.04 26.58
N ILE A 126 -28.93 0.71 26.57
CA ILE A 126 -28.51 -0.15 25.44
C ILE A 126 -29.27 0.20 24.13
N GLU A 127 -30.41 0.87 24.22
CA GLU A 127 -31.22 1.29 23.07
C GLU A 127 -30.43 2.17 22.08
N TRP A 128 -29.51 3.02 22.56
CA TRP A 128 -28.64 3.82 21.69
C TRP A 128 -27.70 2.96 20.85
N VAL A 129 -27.14 1.92 21.46
CA VAL A 129 -26.26 0.94 20.81
C VAL A 129 -27.06 0.13 19.79
N GLN A 130 -28.23 -0.38 20.18
CA GLN A 130 -29.11 -1.14 19.30
C GLN A 130 -29.62 -0.32 18.12
N ALA A 131 -29.97 0.95 18.33
CA ALA A 131 -30.40 1.86 17.29
C ALA A 131 -29.29 2.17 16.28
N LEU A 132 -28.04 2.28 16.74
CA LEU A 132 -26.90 2.52 15.85
C LEU A 132 -26.53 1.27 15.04
N LEU A 133 -26.50 0.09 15.66
CA LEU A 133 -26.13 -1.16 15.01
C LEU A 133 -27.22 -1.65 14.05
N GLY A 134 -28.49 -1.58 14.47
CA GLY A 134 -29.60 -2.19 13.76
C GLY A 134 -29.61 -3.72 13.86
N ALA A 135 -30.71 -4.33 13.42
CA ALA A 135 -30.95 -5.76 13.61
C ALA A 135 -29.95 -6.67 12.87
N GLU A 136 -29.57 -6.29 11.66
CA GLU A 136 -28.62 -7.06 10.84
C GLU A 136 -27.23 -7.13 11.49
N ALA A 137 -26.65 -5.97 11.82
CA ALA A 137 -25.33 -5.95 12.45
C ALA A 137 -25.32 -6.63 13.84
N MET A 138 -26.40 -6.51 14.63
CA MET A 138 -26.50 -7.25 15.89
C MET A 138 -26.50 -8.77 15.68
N SER A 139 -27.20 -9.27 14.66
CA SER A 139 -27.19 -10.69 14.29
C SER A 139 -25.78 -11.17 13.92
N ASP A 140 -25.03 -10.38 13.14
CA ASP A 140 -23.66 -10.72 12.74
C ASP A 140 -22.71 -10.74 13.94
N ILE A 141 -22.83 -9.75 14.83
CA ILE A 141 -22.05 -9.65 16.06
C ILE A 141 -22.33 -10.84 16.99
N GLU A 142 -23.58 -11.28 17.12
CA GLU A 142 -23.94 -12.48 17.88
C GLU A 142 -23.39 -13.76 17.25
N GLY A 143 -23.40 -13.85 15.92
CA GLY A 143 -22.80 -14.97 15.20
C GLY A 143 -21.30 -15.10 15.44
N MET A 144 -20.59 -13.96 15.54
CA MET A 144 -19.14 -13.95 15.80
C MET A 144 -18.76 -14.05 17.27
N TYR A 145 -19.49 -13.36 18.16
CA TYR A 145 -19.08 -13.14 19.56
C TYR A 145 -20.14 -13.58 20.57
N GLY A 146 -21.16 -14.33 20.17
CA GLY A 146 -22.10 -14.97 21.09
C GLY A 146 -21.40 -15.90 22.10
N LYS A 147 -22.09 -16.23 23.20
CA LYS A 147 -21.51 -17.02 24.31
C LYS A 147 -21.06 -18.43 23.89
N ASP A 148 -21.75 -19.02 22.91
CA ASP A 148 -21.42 -20.32 22.32
C ASP A 148 -20.83 -20.18 20.90
N ALA A 149 -20.46 -18.97 20.48
CA ALA A 149 -19.99 -18.71 19.13
C ALA A 149 -18.55 -19.19 18.92
N ASN A 150 -18.26 -19.60 17.68
CA ASN A 150 -16.90 -19.81 17.20
C ASN A 150 -16.66 -18.86 16.02
N SER A 151 -16.10 -17.69 16.33
CA SER A 151 -15.86 -16.59 15.37
C SER A 151 -15.16 -17.05 14.09
N VAL A 152 -14.21 -17.97 14.20
CA VAL A 152 -13.46 -18.51 13.05
C VAL A 152 -14.35 -19.37 12.16
N GLU A 153 -15.22 -20.20 12.74
CA GLU A 153 -16.12 -21.06 11.97
C GLU A 153 -17.27 -20.26 11.34
N TYR A 154 -17.80 -19.25 12.04
CA TYR A 154 -18.81 -18.34 11.50
C TYR A 154 -18.29 -17.58 10.27
N LEU A 155 -17.13 -16.92 10.40
CA LEU A 155 -16.50 -16.18 9.30
C LEU A 155 -16.16 -17.10 8.10
N ARG A 156 -15.82 -18.37 8.37
CA ARG A 156 -15.57 -19.38 7.33
C ARG A 156 -16.84 -19.85 6.64
N GLN A 157 -17.96 -19.95 7.36
CA GLN A 157 -19.26 -20.29 6.77
C GLN A 157 -19.82 -19.15 5.93
N GLU A 158 -19.64 -17.90 6.37
CA GLU A 158 -20.19 -16.72 5.71
C GLU A 158 -19.41 -16.31 4.44
N HIS A 159 -18.08 -16.35 4.49
CA HIS A 159 -17.22 -15.89 3.38
C HIS A 159 -16.54 -17.05 2.62
N GLY A 160 -16.76 -18.30 3.03
CA GLY A 160 -16.31 -19.51 2.34
C GLY A 160 -14.83 -19.82 2.52
N SER A 161 -13.94 -19.10 1.82
CA SER A 161 -12.48 -19.36 1.84
C SER A 161 -11.70 -18.26 2.55
N ASN A 162 -10.58 -18.62 3.19
CA ASN A 162 -9.67 -17.66 3.83
C ASN A 162 -9.23 -16.53 2.89
N PHE A 163 -9.13 -16.79 1.58
CA PHE A 163 -8.81 -15.77 0.59
C PHE A 163 -9.95 -14.78 0.34
N MET A 164 -11.21 -15.25 0.34
CA MET A 164 -12.38 -14.39 0.17
C MET A 164 -12.63 -13.52 1.41
N MET A 165 -12.43 -14.06 2.61
CA MET A 165 -12.38 -13.26 3.85
C MET A 165 -11.32 -12.17 3.76
N PHE A 166 -10.07 -12.54 3.46
CA PHE A 166 -8.96 -11.60 3.31
C PHE A 166 -9.26 -10.49 2.30
N ALA A 167 -9.80 -10.85 1.14
CA ALA A 167 -10.18 -9.88 0.11
C ALA A 167 -11.32 -8.95 0.57
N HIS A 168 -12.31 -9.49 1.31
CA HIS A 168 -13.40 -8.71 1.87
C HIS A 168 -12.89 -7.70 2.92
N TYR A 169 -12.10 -8.15 3.89
CA TYR A 169 -11.52 -7.29 4.94
C TYR A 169 -10.63 -6.20 4.36
N ILE A 170 -9.77 -6.52 3.38
CA ILE A 170 -8.97 -5.51 2.69
C ILE A 170 -9.86 -4.48 1.99
N ASN A 171 -10.85 -4.94 1.22
CA ASN A 171 -11.72 -4.02 0.49
C ASN A 171 -12.51 -3.11 1.43
N ASN A 172 -12.96 -3.63 2.56
CA ASN A 172 -13.64 -2.85 3.58
C ASN A 172 -12.71 -1.82 4.23
N ASN A 173 -11.57 -2.27 4.77
CA ASN A 173 -10.67 -1.44 5.57
C ASN A 173 -9.97 -0.37 4.70
N VAL A 174 -9.44 -0.76 3.54
CA VAL A 174 -8.86 0.17 2.58
C VAL A 174 -9.93 1.09 1.98
N GLY A 175 -11.16 0.60 1.83
CA GLY A 175 -12.31 1.42 1.44
C GLY A 175 -12.61 2.53 2.45
N ILE A 176 -12.60 2.21 3.74
CA ILE A 176 -12.76 3.18 4.84
C ILE A 176 -11.62 4.20 4.82
N ASP A 177 -10.37 3.74 4.72
CA ASP A 177 -9.19 4.59 4.62
C ASP A 177 -9.31 5.60 3.47
N PHE A 178 -9.69 5.13 2.29
CA PHE A 178 -9.86 5.99 1.12
C PHE A 178 -10.95 7.05 1.35
N ARG A 179 -12.09 6.69 1.94
CA ARG A 179 -13.17 7.63 2.28
C ARG A 179 -12.72 8.67 3.29
N ILE A 180 -11.99 8.27 4.32
CA ILE A 180 -11.42 9.16 5.35
C ILE A 180 -10.45 10.15 4.72
N PHE A 181 -9.55 9.68 3.85
CA PHE A 181 -8.59 10.53 3.15
C PHE A 181 -9.28 11.49 2.18
N ALA A 182 -10.15 10.97 1.30
CA ALA A 182 -10.88 11.74 0.31
C ALA A 182 -11.82 12.76 0.95
N GLY A 183 -12.42 12.42 2.10
CA GLY A 183 -13.20 13.33 2.94
C GLY A 183 -12.44 14.58 3.37
N GLY A 184 -11.10 14.54 3.33
CA GLY A 184 -10.23 15.69 3.59
C GLY A 184 -10.42 16.83 2.60
N ILE A 185 -10.80 16.54 1.35
CA ILE A 185 -11.05 17.55 0.30
C ILE A 185 -12.19 18.49 0.69
N PHE A 186 -13.17 18.00 1.47
CA PHE A 186 -14.24 18.80 2.03
C PHE A 186 -13.79 19.52 3.31
N PHE A 187 -12.64 20.21 3.22
CA PHE A 187 -12.08 21.00 4.33
C PHE A 187 -11.86 20.19 5.63
N GLY A 188 -11.64 18.87 5.52
CA GLY A 188 -11.45 17.97 6.66
C GLY A 188 -12.74 17.49 7.32
N ILE A 189 -13.91 18.04 6.97
CA ILE A 189 -15.20 17.67 7.58
C ILE A 189 -15.54 16.21 7.29
N GLY A 190 -15.31 15.75 6.05
CA GLY A 190 -15.56 14.35 5.69
C GLY A 190 -14.67 13.39 6.48
N THR A 191 -13.39 13.73 6.67
CA THR A 191 -12.47 12.96 7.51
C THR A 191 -12.98 12.85 8.95
N LEU A 192 -13.41 13.97 9.54
CA LEU A 192 -13.95 13.97 10.91
C LEU A 192 -15.23 13.13 11.02
N PHE A 193 -16.15 13.27 10.06
CA PHE A 193 -17.39 12.49 10.03
C PHE A 193 -17.11 10.99 10.05
N PHE A 194 -16.25 10.50 9.17
CA PHE A 194 -15.94 9.06 9.12
C PHE A 194 -15.22 8.58 10.37
N LEU A 195 -14.31 9.37 10.96
CA LEU A 195 -13.67 9.01 12.23
C LEU A 195 -14.67 8.93 13.39
N ILE A 196 -15.58 9.90 13.49
CA ILE A 196 -16.64 9.90 14.51
C ILE A 196 -17.55 8.70 14.33
N TYR A 197 -18.02 8.46 13.10
CA TYR A 197 -18.91 7.34 12.81
C TYR A 197 -18.27 5.99 13.15
N ASN A 198 -17.01 5.77 12.74
CA ASN A 198 -16.30 4.53 13.06
C ASN A 198 -16.04 4.40 14.58
N GLY A 199 -15.78 5.51 15.26
CA GLY A 199 -15.67 5.54 16.72
C GLY A 199 -16.97 5.10 17.39
N LEU A 200 -18.09 5.74 17.05
CA LEU A 200 -19.42 5.37 17.55
C LEU A 200 -19.74 3.90 17.27
N TYR A 201 -19.54 3.46 16.02
CA TYR A 201 -19.87 2.10 15.60
C TYR A 201 -19.06 1.05 16.37
N LEU A 202 -17.73 1.22 16.48
CA LEU A 202 -16.91 0.28 17.25
C LEU A 202 -17.23 0.33 18.75
N GLY A 203 -17.57 1.51 19.29
CA GLY A 203 -18.02 1.63 20.69
C GLY A 203 -19.32 0.86 20.93
N ALA A 204 -20.25 0.91 19.98
CA ALA A 204 -21.49 0.15 20.01
C ALA A 204 -21.25 -1.36 19.92
N VAL A 205 -20.34 -1.81 19.04
CA VAL A 205 -19.95 -3.24 18.95
C VAL A 205 -19.41 -3.74 20.30
N VAL A 206 -18.48 -3.00 20.91
CA VAL A 206 -17.91 -3.38 22.22
C VAL A 206 -18.99 -3.42 23.29
N GLY A 207 -19.80 -2.36 23.40
CA GLY A 207 -20.88 -2.28 24.37
C GLY A 207 -21.94 -3.38 24.20
N TYR A 208 -22.29 -3.71 22.95
CA TYR A 208 -23.26 -4.78 22.66
C TYR A 208 -22.72 -6.16 23.02
N VAL A 209 -21.46 -6.45 22.71
CA VAL A 209 -20.84 -7.73 23.07
C VAL A 209 -20.68 -7.88 24.57
N GLU A 210 -20.37 -6.81 25.31
CA GLU A 210 -20.37 -6.85 26.78
C GLU A 210 -21.76 -7.11 27.37
N TYR A 211 -22.80 -6.58 26.73
CA TYR A 211 -24.18 -6.78 27.15
C TYR A 211 -24.70 -8.19 26.86
N ALA A 212 -24.53 -8.70 25.63
CA ALA A 212 -25.19 -9.93 25.16
C ALA A 212 -24.23 -11.08 24.79
N GLY A 213 -22.96 -10.79 24.51
CA GLY A 213 -21.98 -11.73 23.95
C GLY A 213 -20.90 -12.17 24.92
N SER A 214 -19.72 -12.44 24.37
CA SER A 214 -18.49 -12.86 25.04
C SER A 214 -17.37 -11.84 24.81
N PRO A 215 -17.08 -10.99 25.81
CA PRO A 215 -15.99 -10.02 25.73
C PRO A 215 -14.62 -10.67 25.49
N GLU A 216 -14.42 -11.89 25.99
CA GLU A 216 -13.17 -12.62 25.79
C GLU A 216 -12.90 -12.92 24.31
N LEU A 217 -13.93 -13.36 23.58
CA LEU A 217 -13.82 -13.62 22.13
C LEU A 217 -13.52 -12.34 21.36
N LEU A 218 -14.20 -11.24 21.71
CA LEU A 218 -13.98 -9.94 21.10
C LEU A 218 -12.54 -9.46 21.32
N TRP A 219 -12.06 -9.41 22.56
CA TRP A 219 -10.73 -8.88 22.85
C TRP A 219 -9.61 -9.74 22.27
N LYS A 220 -9.79 -11.07 22.19
CA LYS A 220 -8.88 -11.96 21.46
C LYS A 220 -8.80 -11.60 19.97
N PHE A 221 -9.94 -11.35 19.34
CA PHE A 221 -10.00 -10.95 17.93
C PHE A 221 -9.38 -9.56 17.70
N VAL A 222 -9.78 -8.58 18.51
CA VAL A 222 -9.32 -7.17 18.43
C VAL A 222 -7.81 -7.06 18.63
N ALA A 223 -7.24 -7.81 19.58
CA ALA A 223 -5.80 -7.82 19.82
C ALA A 223 -4.99 -8.31 18.61
N GLY A 224 -5.50 -9.35 17.92
CA GLY A 224 -4.83 -9.96 16.76
C GLY A 224 -4.94 -9.15 15.48
N HIS A 225 -6.08 -8.48 15.25
CA HIS A 225 -6.41 -7.90 13.94
C HIS A 225 -6.59 -6.38 14.03
N SER A 226 -7.53 -5.93 14.87
CA SER A 226 -8.00 -4.54 14.87
C SER A 226 -6.97 -3.51 15.37
N SER A 227 -5.91 -3.93 16.06
CA SER A 227 -4.85 -3.03 16.53
C SER A 227 -4.15 -2.28 15.39
N PHE A 228 -3.78 -2.99 14.31
CA PHE A 228 -3.18 -2.39 13.12
C PHE A 228 -4.21 -1.65 12.26
N GLU A 229 -5.45 -2.12 12.26
CA GLU A 229 -6.55 -1.50 11.52
C GLU A 229 -6.90 -0.12 12.07
N ILE A 230 -7.18 -0.02 13.37
CA ILE A 230 -7.55 1.25 14.02
C ILE A 230 -6.38 2.24 13.91
N LEU A 231 -5.15 1.80 14.16
CA LEU A 231 -3.97 2.67 14.02
C LEU A 231 -3.77 3.13 12.57
N GLY A 232 -3.92 2.24 11.60
CA GLY A 232 -3.83 2.57 10.17
C GLY A 232 -4.88 3.60 9.76
N MET A 233 -6.13 3.39 10.16
CA MET A 233 -7.24 4.31 9.94
C MET A 233 -6.99 5.70 10.54
N LEU A 234 -6.49 5.77 11.78
CA LEU A 234 -6.12 7.05 12.41
C LEU A 234 -5.01 7.76 11.64
N VAL A 235 -3.98 7.02 11.19
CA VAL A 235 -2.89 7.56 10.38
C VAL A 235 -3.41 8.11 9.04
N VAL A 236 -4.34 7.41 8.39
CA VAL A 236 -5.00 7.91 7.18
C VAL A 236 -5.86 9.14 7.48
N GLY A 237 -6.50 9.18 8.64
CA GLY A 237 -7.17 10.36 9.19
C GLY A 237 -6.25 11.57 9.29
N MET A 238 -5.00 11.39 9.71
CA MET A 238 -4.01 12.48 9.74
C MET A 238 -3.78 13.04 8.34
N ALA A 239 -3.67 12.17 7.34
CA ALA A 239 -3.50 12.57 5.94
C ALA A 239 -4.73 13.35 5.43
N GLY A 240 -5.94 12.87 5.72
CA GLY A 240 -7.20 13.55 5.37
C GLY A 240 -7.32 14.94 6.01
N LEU A 241 -7.07 15.06 7.32
CA LEU A 241 -7.08 16.36 8.00
C LEU A 241 -5.99 17.29 7.48
N LYS A 242 -4.80 16.77 7.15
CA LYS A 242 -3.73 17.59 6.56
C LYS A 242 -4.15 18.22 5.24
N ILE A 243 -4.87 17.47 4.40
CA ILE A 243 -5.47 18.02 3.16
C ILE A 243 -6.52 19.07 3.50
N GLY A 244 -7.42 18.78 4.44
CA GLY A 244 -8.47 19.70 4.87
C GLY A 244 -7.95 21.03 5.39
N PHE A 245 -6.95 20.99 6.27
CA PHE A 245 -6.31 22.18 6.82
C PHE A 245 -5.63 23.03 5.74
N ALA A 246 -4.99 22.40 4.74
CA ALA A 246 -4.36 23.12 3.65
C ALA A 246 -5.38 23.87 2.76
N LEU A 247 -6.61 23.35 2.65
CA LEU A 247 -7.69 24.01 1.93
C LEU A 247 -8.37 25.10 2.76
N LEU A 248 -8.53 24.88 4.07
CA LEU A 248 -9.10 25.84 5.02
C LEU A 248 -8.21 27.07 5.22
N ALA A 249 -6.92 26.84 5.47
CA ALA A 249 -5.95 27.87 5.81
C ALA A 249 -4.69 27.74 4.93
N PRO A 250 -4.78 28.07 3.63
CA PRO A 250 -3.66 27.92 2.68
C PRO A 250 -2.52 28.92 2.91
N GLY A 251 -2.72 29.93 3.77
CA GLY A 251 -1.74 30.98 4.02
C GLY A 251 -1.51 31.86 2.79
N GLN A 252 -0.26 31.98 2.35
CA GLN A 252 0.13 32.77 1.16
C GLN A 252 0.03 31.97 -0.15
N LEU A 253 -0.25 30.66 -0.07
CA LEU A 253 -0.34 29.82 -1.26
C LEU A 253 -1.75 29.88 -1.85
N THR A 254 -1.87 29.63 -3.15
CA THR A 254 -3.18 29.29 -3.71
C THR A 254 -3.67 27.95 -3.14
N ARG A 255 -4.99 27.72 -3.09
CA ARG A 255 -5.55 26.46 -2.59
C ARG A 255 -5.02 25.23 -3.34
N GLY A 256 -4.79 25.34 -4.65
CA GLY A 256 -4.23 24.25 -5.47
C GLY A 256 -2.78 23.92 -5.13
N GLU A 257 -1.95 24.94 -4.88
CA GLU A 257 -0.56 24.76 -4.45
C GLU A 257 -0.48 24.21 -3.02
N ALA A 258 -1.30 24.75 -2.12
CA ALA A 258 -1.42 24.27 -0.75
C ALA A 258 -1.83 22.79 -0.73
N LEU A 259 -2.81 22.42 -1.55
CA LEU A 259 -3.27 21.05 -1.72
C LEU A 259 -2.16 20.14 -2.25
N THR A 260 -1.45 20.56 -3.29
CA THR A 260 -0.34 19.77 -3.87
C THR A 260 0.78 19.53 -2.85
N ARG A 261 1.15 20.58 -2.09
CA ARG A 261 2.16 20.49 -1.05
C ARG A 261 1.72 19.61 0.12
N ALA A 262 0.48 19.76 0.57
CA ALA A 262 -0.11 18.94 1.62
C ALA A 262 -0.22 17.47 1.19
N GLY A 263 -0.64 17.21 -0.04
CA GLY A 263 -0.73 15.87 -0.63
C GLY A 263 0.62 15.16 -0.67
N ARG A 264 1.69 15.83 -1.12
CA ARG A 264 3.06 15.28 -1.05
C ARG A 264 3.49 14.94 0.38
N GLY A 265 3.11 15.78 1.34
CA GLY A 265 3.40 15.55 2.76
C GLY A 265 2.53 14.46 3.41
N GLY A 266 1.31 14.26 2.92
CA GLY A 266 0.33 13.29 3.43
C GLY A 266 0.42 11.91 2.75
N LEU A 267 0.99 11.82 1.55
CA LEU A 267 1.11 10.56 0.81
C LEU A 267 1.86 9.46 1.59
N PRO A 268 2.97 9.74 2.31
CA PRO A 268 3.58 8.73 3.16
C PRO A 268 2.67 8.24 4.29
N LEU A 269 1.82 9.11 4.86
CA LEU A 269 0.86 8.73 5.89
C LEU A 269 -0.25 7.85 5.30
N LEU A 270 -0.80 8.24 4.15
CA LEU A 270 -1.81 7.45 3.44
C LEU A 270 -1.31 6.04 3.10
N ILE A 271 -0.13 5.94 2.48
CA ILE A 271 0.45 4.64 2.10
C ILE A 271 0.79 3.82 3.35
N GLY A 272 1.41 4.43 4.36
CA GLY A 272 1.76 3.74 5.61
C GLY A 272 0.52 3.21 6.34
N GLY A 273 -0.51 4.04 6.48
CA GLY A 273 -1.77 3.67 7.10
C GLY A 273 -2.50 2.55 6.33
N ALA A 274 -2.62 2.68 5.00
CA ALA A 274 -3.24 1.64 4.17
C ALA A 274 -2.48 0.31 4.22
N CYS A 275 -1.14 0.34 4.36
CA CYS A 275 -0.36 -0.87 4.56
C CYS A 275 -0.61 -1.50 5.94
N MET A 276 -0.77 -0.67 6.99
CA MET A 276 -1.12 -1.15 8.33
C MET A 276 -2.50 -1.80 8.33
N THR A 277 -3.52 -1.17 7.74
CA THR A 277 -4.87 -1.73 7.64
C THR A 277 -4.94 -2.99 6.77
N SER A 278 -4.13 -3.07 5.71
CA SER A 278 -4.02 -4.30 4.90
C SER A 278 -3.36 -5.45 5.65
N LEU A 279 -2.37 -5.17 6.52
CA LEU A 279 -1.72 -6.21 7.33
C LEU A 279 -2.65 -6.78 8.41
N ALA A 280 -3.64 -6.01 8.86
CA ALA A 280 -4.65 -6.47 9.82
C ALA A 280 -5.57 -7.58 9.27
N ALA A 281 -5.66 -7.72 7.94
CA ALA A 281 -6.49 -8.73 7.29
C ALA A 281 -5.84 -10.13 7.22
N VAL A 282 -4.55 -10.27 7.58
CA VAL A 282 -3.75 -11.51 7.54
C VAL A 282 -3.64 -12.13 8.92
#